data_AF-A0A2P2KII9-F1
#
_entry.id   AF-A0A2P2KII9-F1
#
_cell.length_a   1.000
_cell.length_b   1.000
_cell.length_c   1.000
_cell.angle_alpha   90.00
_cell.angle_beta   90.00
_cell.angle_gamma   90.00
#
_symmetry.space_group_name_H-M   'P 1'
#
loop_
_entity.id
_entity.type
_entity.pdbx_description
1 polymer ?
#
loop_
_entity_poly.entity_id
_entity_poly.type
_entity_poly.pdbx_seq_one_letter_code
_entity_poly.pdbx_strand_id
1 'polypeptide(L)'
;MGSISGSGDNQLNLLAQTLEAVVGSWVIVIGYHPVVVCEEDKEQIEAKQVHESLHHTFVKYRVSAYLSKQGCVSYTRKGGVAYIGVPEPIQRLPHLASLVPSFQEEVLDGFLLHRVSSLEITTYYVTSDEEVPDKTVEQQRGKDVM
;
A
#
# COMPACT_ATOMS: atom_id res chain seq x y z
N MET A 1 7.34 -7.73 34.42
CA MET A 1 8.06 -6.55 33.90
C MET A 1 8.11 -6.64 32.40
N GLY A 2 7.70 -5.59 31.69
CA GLY A 2 7.74 -5.47 30.22
C GLY A 2 6.38 -5.16 29.59
N SER A 3 5.93 -3.91 29.68
CA SER A 3 4.81 -3.40 28.88
C SER A 3 5.32 -3.08 27.47
N ILE A 4 4.65 -3.60 26.44
CA ILE A 4 4.94 -3.39 25.01
C ILE A 4 4.28 -2.09 24.47
N SER A 5 3.62 -1.31 25.33
CA SER A 5 2.79 -0.16 24.93
C SER A 5 3.55 1.14 24.60
N GLY A 6 4.83 1.10 24.20
CA GLY A 6 5.65 2.31 24.01
C GLY A 6 6.26 2.52 22.62
N SER A 7 6.24 1.51 21.74
CA SER A 7 7.01 1.57 20.48
C SER A 7 6.22 2.15 19.30
N GLY A 8 4.91 1.87 19.20
CA GLY A 8 4.08 2.27 18.06
C GLY A 8 3.81 3.78 18.00
N ASP A 9 3.49 4.39 19.14
CA ASP A 9 3.21 5.83 19.23
C ASP A 9 4.43 6.68 18.88
N ASN A 10 5.63 6.20 19.25
CA ASN A 10 6.88 6.87 18.92
C ASN A 10 7.17 6.85 17.42
N GLN A 11 6.83 5.76 16.72
CA GLN A 11 6.99 5.68 15.26
C GLN A 11 6.00 6.58 14.52
N LEU A 12 4.74 6.66 14.96
CA LEU A 12 3.73 7.54 14.36
C LEU A 12 4.08 9.03 14.57
N ASN A 13 4.55 9.39 15.77
CA ASN A 13 5.00 10.76 16.04
C ASN A 13 6.20 11.15 15.18
N LEU A 14 7.17 10.25 15.02
CA LEU A 14 8.33 10.48 14.16
C LEU A 14 7.92 10.64 12.69
N LEU A 15 6.99 9.79 12.22
CA LEU A 15 6.43 9.90 10.87
C LEU A 15 5.73 11.25 10.67
N ALA A 16 4.91 11.69 11.62
CA ALA A 16 4.22 12.97 11.55
C ALA A 16 5.19 14.16 11.45
N GLN A 17 6.23 14.19 12.30
CA GLN A 17 7.27 15.21 12.25
C GLN A 17 8.04 15.19 10.92
N THR A 18 8.32 14.01 10.40
CA THR A 18 9.01 13.85 9.11
C THR A 18 8.13 14.37 7.97
N LEU A 19 6.86 14.00 7.93
CA LEU A 19 5.91 14.44 6.90
C LEU A 19 5.66 15.96 6.94
N GLU A 20 5.71 16.57 8.13
CA GLU A 20 5.61 18.03 8.28
C GLU A 20 6.82 18.77 7.70
N ALA A 21 8.02 18.17 7.79
CA ALA A 21 9.25 18.75 7.26
C ALA A 21 9.45 18.48 5.75
N VAL A 22 8.76 17.50 5.16
CA VAL A 22 8.90 17.15 3.75
C VAL A 22 8.20 18.20 2.87
N VAL A 23 8.98 18.84 2.00
CA VAL A 23 8.49 19.78 0.99
C VAL A 23 8.62 19.12 -0.38
N GLY A 24 7.49 18.87 -1.04
CA GLY A 24 7.47 18.27 -2.37
C GLY A 24 6.08 18.20 -2.98
N SER A 25 6.02 18.09 -4.31
CA SER A 25 4.76 17.89 -5.05
C SER A 25 4.21 16.47 -4.88
N TRP A 26 5.10 15.50 -4.62
CA TRP A 26 4.78 14.10 -4.40
C TRP A 26 5.39 13.62 -3.09
N VAL A 27 4.57 13.05 -2.22
CA VAL A 27 5.00 12.41 -0.97
C VAL A 27 4.60 10.94 -1.07
N ILE A 28 5.59 10.06 -1.17
CA ILE A 28 5.39 8.62 -1.30
C ILE A 28 5.93 7.95 -0.04
N VAL A 29 5.09 7.17 0.63
CA VAL A 29 5.47 6.39 1.80
C VAL A 29 5.51 4.91 1.40
N ILE A 30 6.52 4.18 1.86
CA ILE A 30 6.69 2.76 1.57
C ILE A 30 6.69 1.98 2.88
N GLY A 31 5.94 0.89 2.94
CA GLY A 31 5.89 0.01 4.10
C GLY A 31 5.72 -1.46 3.71
N TYR A 32 5.64 -2.30 4.74
CA TYR A 32 5.51 -3.75 4.54
C TYR A 32 4.05 -4.16 4.40
N HIS A 33 3.24 -3.90 5.43
CA HIS A 33 1.83 -4.32 5.52
C HIS A 33 0.89 -3.34 4.79
N PRO A 34 -0.21 -3.81 4.18
CA PRO A 34 -1.21 -2.94 3.60
C PRO A 34 -1.96 -2.15 4.69
N VAL A 35 -2.15 -0.85 4.47
CA VAL A 35 -2.95 0.01 5.37
C VAL A 35 -4.44 -0.10 5.09
N VAL A 36 -4.83 -0.44 3.86
CA VAL A 36 -6.21 -0.71 3.48
C VAL A 36 -6.33 -2.22 3.24
N VAL A 37 -7.20 -2.87 4.01
CA VAL A 37 -7.43 -4.32 3.95
C VAL A 37 -8.39 -4.63 2.79
N CYS A 38 -8.11 -5.72 2.07
CA CYS A 38 -9.00 -6.33 1.09
C CYS A 38 -10.32 -6.76 1.77
N GLU A 39 -11.46 -6.80 1.07
CA GLU A 39 -12.76 -7.12 1.69
C GLU A 39 -12.87 -8.56 2.29
N GLU A 40 -11.81 -9.36 2.22
CA GLU A 40 -11.82 -10.78 2.59
C GLU A 40 -11.24 -11.08 3.99
N ASP A 41 -10.42 -10.20 4.58
CA ASP A 41 -9.78 -10.47 5.87
C ASP A 41 -10.44 -9.71 7.03
N LYS A 42 -11.37 -10.38 7.72
CA LYS A 42 -12.12 -9.85 8.86
C LYS A 42 -11.45 -10.00 10.22
N GLU A 43 -10.24 -10.56 10.30
CA GLU A 43 -9.61 -10.88 11.58
C GLU A 43 -8.37 -10.04 11.84
N GLN A 44 -8.55 -8.91 12.54
CA GLN A 44 -7.65 -8.36 13.59
C GLN A 44 -8.05 -6.91 13.97
N ILE A 45 -8.59 -6.74 15.18
CA ILE A 45 -9.08 -5.44 15.69
C ILE A 45 -7.93 -4.46 15.98
N GLU A 46 -6.79 -4.94 16.52
CA GLU A 46 -5.64 -4.08 16.84
C GLU A 46 -4.89 -3.59 15.58
N ALA A 47 -4.69 -4.48 14.59
CA ALA A 47 -4.15 -4.11 13.29
C ALA A 47 -5.03 -3.05 12.61
N LYS A 48 -6.35 -3.17 12.72
CA LYS A 48 -7.31 -2.19 12.22
C LYS A 48 -7.12 -0.80 12.84
N GLN A 49 -6.86 -0.71 14.15
CA GLN A 49 -6.66 0.59 14.83
C GLN A 49 -5.35 1.27 14.43
N VAL A 50 -4.26 0.51 14.25
CA VAL A 50 -2.98 1.03 13.76
C VAL A 50 -3.10 1.47 12.30
N HIS A 51 -3.78 0.69 11.47
CA HIS A 51 -4.05 1.02 10.07
C HIS A 51 -4.92 2.27 9.93
N GLU A 52 -5.95 2.43 10.78
CA GLU A 52 -6.76 3.64 10.83
C GLU A 52 -5.92 4.87 11.22
N SER A 53 -5.04 4.75 12.20
CA SER A 53 -4.16 5.85 12.65
C SER A 53 -3.15 6.26 11.55
N LEU A 54 -2.58 5.28 10.84
CA LEU A 54 -1.72 5.53 9.68
C LEU A 54 -2.49 6.19 8.54
N HIS A 55 -3.69 5.71 8.24
CA HIS A 55 -4.55 6.31 7.22
C HIS A 55 -4.85 7.78 7.53
N HIS A 56 -5.26 8.10 8.77
CA HIS A 56 -5.52 9.47 9.18
C HIS A 56 -4.27 10.36 9.06
N THR A 57 -3.10 9.85 9.44
CA THR A 57 -1.82 10.56 9.26
C THR A 57 -1.56 10.86 7.79
N PHE A 58 -1.71 9.88 6.90
CA PHE A 58 -1.49 10.07 5.47
C PHE A 58 -2.44 11.08 4.84
N VAL A 59 -3.72 11.07 5.22
CA VAL A 59 -4.70 12.06 4.77
C VAL A 59 -4.35 13.46 5.29
N LYS A 60 -4.03 13.58 6.60
CA LYS A 60 -3.68 14.85 7.24
C LYS A 60 -2.50 15.53 6.55
N TYR A 61 -1.44 14.77 6.26
CA TYR A 61 -0.22 15.28 5.64
C TYR A 61 -0.23 15.20 4.10
N ARG A 62 -1.38 14.88 3.49
CA ARG A 62 -1.59 14.81 2.04
C ARG A 62 -0.56 13.94 1.33
N VAL A 63 -0.28 12.77 1.89
CA VAL A 63 0.53 11.74 1.25
C VAL A 63 -0.11 11.37 -0.08
N SER A 64 0.70 11.32 -1.14
CA SER A 64 0.22 11.07 -2.49
C SER A 64 -0.03 9.59 -2.74
N ALA A 65 0.92 8.74 -2.30
CA ALA A 65 0.82 7.31 -2.44
C ALA A 65 1.46 6.57 -1.25
N TYR A 66 0.87 5.45 -0.88
CA TYR A 66 1.43 4.45 0.01
C TYR A 66 1.67 3.15 -0.76
N LEU A 67 2.92 2.71 -0.81
CA LEU A 67 3.32 1.46 -1.43
C LEU A 67 3.52 0.40 -0.34
N SER A 68 2.90 -0.76 -0.48
CA SER A 68 3.10 -1.88 0.44
C SER A 68 3.62 -3.12 -0.25
N LYS A 69 4.56 -3.82 0.40
CA LYS A 69 5.07 -5.11 -0.09
C LYS A 69 3.99 -6.19 -0.06
N GLN A 70 3.07 -6.10 0.89
CA GLN A 70 1.88 -6.95 1.01
C GLN A 70 0.65 -6.15 0.64
N GLY A 71 -0.33 -6.77 0.00
CA GLY A 71 -1.62 -6.15 -0.25
C GLY A 71 -2.40 -6.82 -1.36
N CYS A 72 -3.61 -6.29 -1.57
CA CYS A 72 -4.43 -6.63 -2.72
C CYS A 72 -3.66 -6.38 -4.02
N VAL A 73 -4.01 -7.15 -5.05
CA VAL A 73 -3.67 -6.91 -6.46
C VAL A 73 -4.22 -5.56 -6.98
N SER A 74 -4.97 -4.81 -6.18
CA SER A 74 -5.67 -3.61 -6.59
C SER A 74 -5.03 -2.34 -6.06
N TYR A 75 -4.89 -1.39 -6.97
CA TYR A 75 -4.87 0.01 -6.63
C TYR A 75 -6.20 0.40 -5.96
N THR A 76 -6.14 1.10 -4.82
CA THR A 76 -7.31 1.73 -4.21
C THR A 76 -7.02 3.15 -3.77
N ARG A 77 -8.03 4.02 -3.86
CA ARG A 77 -7.90 5.42 -3.46
C ARG A 77 -8.84 5.73 -2.32
N LYS A 78 -8.28 6.21 -1.20
CA LYS A 78 -9.06 6.57 -0.01
C LYS A 78 -8.53 7.85 0.61
N GLY A 79 -9.40 8.82 0.88
CA GLY A 79 -9.02 10.09 1.49
C GLY A 79 -8.01 10.91 0.68
N GLY A 80 -7.96 10.72 -0.65
CA GLY A 80 -7.01 11.38 -1.55
C GLY A 80 -5.66 10.67 -1.71
N VAL A 81 -5.38 9.66 -0.88
CA VAL A 81 -4.16 8.84 -0.92
C VAL A 81 -4.37 7.62 -1.82
N ALA A 82 -3.41 7.34 -2.70
CA ALA A 82 -3.35 6.10 -3.45
C ALA A 82 -2.66 4.99 -2.64
N TYR A 83 -3.29 3.84 -2.50
CA TYR A 83 -2.74 2.66 -1.87
C TYR A 83 -2.44 1.64 -2.97
N ILE A 84 -1.17 1.25 -3.07
CA ILE A 84 -0.67 0.39 -4.13
C ILE A 84 0.05 -0.77 -3.45
N GLY A 85 -0.57 -1.94 -3.47
CA GLY A 85 0.05 -3.18 -3.02
C GLY A 85 0.85 -3.84 -4.14
N VAL A 86 1.99 -4.42 -3.80
CA VAL A 86 2.57 -5.50 -4.58
C VAL A 86 1.79 -6.76 -4.21
N PRO A 87 1.10 -7.42 -5.16
CA PRO A 87 0.48 -8.71 -4.85
C PRO A 87 1.57 -9.70 -4.46
N GLU A 88 1.43 -10.33 -3.28
CA GLU A 88 2.30 -11.46 -2.94
C GLU A 88 1.93 -12.65 -3.84
N PRO A 89 2.92 -13.45 -4.27
CA PRO A 89 2.65 -14.78 -4.78
C PRO A 89 1.81 -15.51 -3.74
N ILE A 90 0.61 -15.96 -4.09
CA ILE A 90 -0.23 -16.76 -3.20
C ILE A 90 0.48 -18.12 -3.01
N GLN A 91 1.40 -18.21 -2.04
CA GLN A 91 1.86 -19.50 -1.54
C GLN A 91 0.73 -20.07 -0.70
N ARG A 92 -0.18 -20.82 -1.33
CA ARG A 92 -1.16 -21.60 -0.57
C ARG A 92 -0.40 -22.52 0.39
N LEU A 93 -0.85 -22.58 1.64
CA LEU A 93 -0.45 -23.64 2.55
C LEU A 93 -0.61 -24.99 1.82
N PRO A 94 0.42 -25.85 1.81
CA PRO A 94 0.42 -27.12 1.05
C PRO A 94 -0.72 -28.08 1.43
N HIS A 95 -1.49 -27.79 2.48
CA HIS A 95 -2.56 -28.63 3.00
C HIS A 95 -3.91 -28.49 2.28
N LEU A 96 -4.12 -27.46 1.45
CA LEU A 96 -5.40 -27.27 0.70
C LEU A 96 -5.32 -27.62 -0.79
N ALA A 97 -4.11 -27.89 -1.32
CA ALA A 97 -3.90 -28.27 -2.72
C ALA A 97 -4.51 -29.65 -3.09
N SER A 98 -4.95 -30.43 -2.10
CA SER A 98 -5.55 -31.76 -2.29
C SER A 98 -7.00 -31.73 -2.79
N LEU A 99 -7.73 -30.62 -2.62
CA LEU A 99 -9.19 -30.63 -2.79
C LEU A 99 -9.69 -30.13 -4.15
N VAL A 100 -8.88 -29.39 -4.93
CA VAL A 100 -9.31 -28.92 -6.26
C VAL A 100 -8.11 -28.84 -7.23
N PRO A 101 -7.99 -29.73 -8.23
CA PRO A 101 -6.81 -29.83 -9.09
C PRO A 101 -6.71 -28.77 -10.21
N SER A 102 -7.67 -27.85 -10.31
CA SER A 102 -7.79 -26.90 -11.42
C SER A 102 -7.38 -25.46 -11.11
N PHE A 103 -6.82 -25.18 -9.93
CA PHE A 103 -6.36 -23.85 -9.56
C PHE A 103 -4.85 -23.89 -9.32
N GLN A 104 -4.09 -24.09 -10.39
CA GLN A 104 -2.69 -23.66 -10.41
C GLN A 104 -2.72 -22.14 -10.58
N GLU A 105 -2.74 -21.40 -9.49
CA GLU A 105 -2.44 -19.97 -9.53
C GLU A 105 -0.94 -19.84 -9.78
N GLU A 106 -0.58 -19.34 -10.95
CA GLU A 106 0.80 -19.04 -11.33
C GLU A 106 1.35 -17.98 -10.37
N VAL A 107 2.54 -18.25 -9.84
CA VAL A 107 3.34 -17.24 -9.14
C VAL A 107 3.76 -16.25 -10.22
N LEU A 108 2.99 -15.18 -10.39
CA LEU A 108 3.32 -14.10 -11.32
C LEU A 108 4.57 -13.39 -10.76
N ASP A 109 5.75 -13.78 -11.25
CA ASP A 109 6.99 -13.07 -10.96
C ASP A 109 6.95 -11.71 -11.66
N GLY A 110 7.27 -10.64 -10.92
CA GLY A 110 7.04 -9.30 -11.42
C GLY A 110 7.50 -8.18 -10.51
N PHE A 111 7.37 -6.96 -11.01
CA PHE A 111 7.75 -5.75 -10.30
C PHE A 111 6.85 -4.57 -10.66
N LEU A 112 6.84 -3.56 -9.79
CA LEU A 112 6.21 -2.27 -10.06
C LEU A 112 7.22 -1.30 -10.66
N LEU A 113 6.85 -0.70 -11.79
CA LEU A 113 7.57 0.45 -12.36
C LEU A 113 6.77 1.73 -12.10
N HIS A 114 7.35 2.65 -11.33
CA HIS A 114 6.76 3.96 -11.08
C HIS A 114 7.43 5.04 -11.92
N ARG A 115 6.66 5.72 -12.78
CA ARG A 115 7.07 6.93 -13.48
C ARG A 115 6.46 8.15 -12.78
N VAL A 116 7.31 8.98 -12.19
CA VAL A 116 6.91 10.21 -11.48
C VAL A 116 7.20 11.43 -12.35
N SER A 117 6.19 12.27 -12.56
CA SER A 117 6.29 13.54 -13.29
C SER A 117 5.77 14.70 -12.43
N SER A 118 5.80 15.94 -12.92
CA SER A 118 5.22 17.08 -12.20
C SER A 118 3.68 17.10 -12.17
N LEU A 119 3.00 16.19 -12.87
CA LEU A 119 1.54 16.17 -13.00
C LEU A 119 0.92 14.83 -12.64
N GLU A 120 1.68 13.75 -12.74
CA GLU A 120 1.18 12.41 -12.43
C GLU A 120 2.28 11.44 -11.96
N ILE A 121 1.87 10.46 -11.15
CA ILE A 121 2.57 9.20 -10.91
C ILE A 121 1.85 8.13 -11.73
N THR A 122 2.57 7.48 -12.64
CA THR A 122 2.07 6.28 -13.34
C THR A 122 2.74 5.06 -12.75
N THR A 123 1.97 4.04 -12.40
CA THR A 123 2.46 2.75 -11.93
C THR A 123 2.14 1.68 -12.97
N TYR A 124 3.14 0.90 -13.36
CA TYR A 124 2.99 -0.25 -14.23
C TYR A 124 3.25 -1.53 -13.44
N TYR A 125 2.41 -2.54 -13.63
CA TYR A 125 2.59 -3.89 -13.13
C TYR A 125 3.21 -4.73 -14.24
N VAL A 126 4.48 -5.08 -14.08
CA VAL A 126 5.22 -5.85 -15.09
C VAL A 126 5.40 -7.27 -14.58
N THR A 127 4.76 -8.22 -15.25
CA THR A 127 4.89 -9.66 -14.98
C THR A 127 5.60 -10.36 -16.14
N SER A 128 6.13 -11.55 -15.90
CA SER A 128 6.78 -12.37 -16.94
C SER A 128 5.82 -12.85 -18.04
N ASP A 129 4.52 -12.84 -17.75
CA ASP A 129 3.51 -13.59 -18.49
C ASP A 129 2.62 -12.67 -19.34
N GLU A 130 2.64 -11.36 -19.06
CA GLU A 130 1.84 -10.37 -19.76
C GLU A 130 2.66 -9.60 -20.81
N GLU A 131 2.15 -9.58 -22.04
CA GLU A 131 2.72 -8.76 -23.13
C GLU A 131 2.45 -7.25 -22.93
N VAL A 132 1.43 -6.90 -22.13
CA VAL A 132 1.03 -5.52 -21.82
C VAL A 132 0.91 -5.31 -20.32
N PRO A 133 1.74 -4.45 -19.70
CA PRO A 133 1.66 -4.15 -18.28
C PRO A 133 0.32 -3.48 -17.89
N ASP A 134 -0.32 -3.95 -16.82
CA ASP A 134 -1.42 -3.20 -16.20
C ASP A 134 -0.91 -1.83 -15.71
N LYS A 135 -1.75 -0.80 -15.79
CA LYS A 135 -1.36 0.60 -15.60
C LYS A 135 -2.35 1.36 -14.74
N THR A 136 -1.83 2.00 -13.69
CA THR A 136 -2.59 2.97 -12.90
C THR A 136 -1.96 4.37 -12.95
N VAL A 137 -2.79 5.42 -12.90
CA VAL A 137 -2.35 6.82 -13.00
C VAL A 137 -2.92 7.65 -11.87
N GLU A 138 -2.04 8.23 -11.06
CA GLU A 138 -2.34 9.23 -10.05
C GLU A 138 -1.98 10.62 -10.51
N GLN A 139 -2.99 11.50 -10.61
CA GLN A 139 -2.76 12.89 -10.97
C GLN A 139 -2.55 13.77 -9.75
N GLN A 140 -1.64 14.73 -9.88
CA GLN A 140 -1.38 15.75 -8.87
C GLN A 140 -2.63 16.62 -8.79
N ARG A 141 -3.28 16.62 -7.64
CA ARG A 141 -4.25 17.68 -7.34
C ARG A 141 -3.45 18.87 -6.83
N GLY A 142 -3.74 20.06 -7.38
CA GLY A 142 -3.16 21.30 -6.87
C GLY A 142 -3.32 21.33 -5.35
N LYS A 143 -2.30 21.80 -4.64
CA LYS A 143 -2.51 22.20 -3.25
C LYS A 143 -3.55 23.31 -3.32
N ASP A 144 -4.78 23.03 -2.90
CA ASP A 144 -5.72 24.11 -2.63
C ASP A 144 -4.99 25.06 -1.67
N VAL A 145 -4.68 26.24 -2.20
CA VAL A 145 -4.16 27.36 -1.46
C VAL A 145 -5.36 27.83 -0.65
N MET A 146 -5.45 27.40 0.60
CA MET A 146 -6.18 28.14 1.61
C MET A 146 -5.32 29.31 2.07
#